data_AF-A0A1F6Y2I7-F1
#
_entry.id   AF-A0A1F6Y2I7-F1
#
_cell.length_a   1.000
_cell.length_b   1.000
_cell.length_c   1.000
_cell.angle_alpha   90.00
_cell.angle_beta   90.00
_cell.angle_gamma   90.00
#
_symmetry.space_group_name_H-M   'P 1'
#
loop_
_entity.id
_entity.type
_entity.pdbx_description
1 polymer ?
#
loop_
_entity_poly.entity_id
_entity_poly.type
_entity_poly.pdbx_seq_one_letter_code
_entity_poly.pdbx_strand_id
1 'polypeptide(L)'
;MKNSQKGFANIALIVVIIAIVAVGGYFVLKPKTNIAPQPSPTADTNNPSSNKPLPAGGSAGRGDEGGIRSADGKKIILIETSEGEGAEGQYIYYITIDGKDGKAYKLIGDALFSPDSKQYAYAAGNGTKQFIVLNGKELKYYDYVYTPAFSPNSSRFVYVASVGVASPNWKQFVVIDGVEGKQYQKVELAFADSVRGFSLNSKHLVYSASENNKWFVVIDGKEGNKYDRVSMLTISADGKKVTYEAQTGSSKETITENLD
;
A
#
# COMPACT_ATOMS: atom_id res chain seq x y z
N MET A 1 0.07 -47.44 -22.52
CA MET A 1 0.95 -46.53 -21.74
C MET A 1 0.21 -45.23 -21.50
N LYS A 2 -0.28 -45.00 -20.28
CA LYS A 2 -0.83 -43.70 -19.83
C LYS A 2 0.28 -43.04 -19.01
N ASN A 3 0.83 -41.92 -19.46
CA ASN A 3 1.73 -41.14 -18.60
C ASN A 3 1.48 -39.62 -18.73
N SER A 4 0.93 -39.10 -17.62
CA SER A 4 1.20 -37.82 -16.98
C SER A 4 1.21 -36.54 -17.84
N GLN A 5 0.02 -35.95 -18.01
CA GLN A 5 -0.16 -34.55 -18.40
C GLN A 5 -0.25 -33.59 -17.18
N LYS A 6 0.04 -34.08 -15.97
CA LYS A 6 -0.11 -33.32 -14.71
C LYS A 6 1.08 -32.39 -14.38
N GLY A 7 2.22 -32.54 -15.06
CA GLY A 7 3.42 -31.74 -14.78
C GLY A 7 3.38 -30.30 -15.32
N PHE A 8 2.68 -30.07 -16.44
CA PHE A 8 2.69 -28.76 -17.11
C PHE A 8 1.69 -27.76 -16.50
N ALA A 9 0.61 -28.23 -15.89
CA ALA A 9 -0.39 -27.37 -15.27
C ALA A 9 0.16 -26.60 -14.05
N ASN A 10 1.03 -27.23 -13.25
CA ASN A 10 1.63 -26.59 -12.07
C ASN A 10 2.70 -25.55 -12.45
N ILE A 11 3.46 -25.78 -13.52
CA ILE A 11 4.47 -24.82 -14.00
C ILE A 11 3.77 -23.58 -14.58
N ALA A 12 2.68 -23.76 -15.34
CA ALA A 12 1.90 -22.65 -15.88
C ALA A 12 1.28 -21.78 -14.75
N LEU A 13 0.78 -22.40 -13.67
CA LEU A 13 0.22 -21.69 -12.52
C LEU A 13 1.27 -20.84 -11.79
N ILE A 14 2.49 -21.37 -11.60
CA ILE A 14 3.60 -20.67 -10.93
C ILE A 14 4.06 -19.47 -11.76
N VAL A 15 4.14 -19.59 -13.09
CA VAL A 15 4.53 -18.48 -13.97
C VAL A 15 3.50 -17.36 -13.96
N VAL A 16 2.20 -17.67 -13.88
CA VAL A 16 1.13 -16.67 -13.76
C VAL A 16 1.21 -15.93 -12.42
N ILE A 17 1.50 -16.62 -11.31
CA ILE A 17 1.67 -15.99 -9.98
C ILE A 17 2.88 -15.04 -9.98
N ILE A 18 4.01 -15.45 -10.57
CA ILE A 18 5.21 -14.60 -10.67
C ILE A 18 4.95 -13.36 -11.55
N ALA A 19 4.19 -13.50 -12.64
CA ALA A 19 3.81 -12.39 -13.51
C ALA A 19 2.85 -11.40 -12.82
N ILE A 20 1.93 -11.86 -11.96
CA ILE A 20 1.03 -10.99 -11.19
C ILE A 20 1.82 -10.17 -10.15
N VAL A 21 2.85 -10.76 -9.54
CA VAL A 21 3.77 -10.02 -8.65
C VAL A 21 4.56 -8.94 -9.42
N ALA A 22 4.92 -9.20 -10.68
CA ALA A 22 5.63 -8.22 -11.52
C ALA A 22 4.74 -7.08 -12.05
N VAL A 23 3.43 -7.32 -12.27
CA VAL A 23 2.48 -6.26 -12.68
C VAL A 23 2.06 -5.38 -11.49
N GLY A 24 2.27 -5.82 -10.25
CA GLY A 24 2.02 -5.06 -9.02
C GLY A 24 3.21 -4.27 -8.46
N GLY A 25 4.40 -4.37 -9.05
CA GLY A 25 5.61 -3.72 -8.53
C GLY A 25 6.60 -3.37 -9.62
N TYR A 26 6.56 -2.13 -10.10
CA TYR A 26 7.55 -1.62 -11.05
C TYR A 26 8.89 -1.36 -10.32
N PHE A 27 9.79 -2.35 -10.30
CA PHE A 27 11.16 -2.17 -9.83
C PHE A 27 12.01 -1.52 -10.91
N VAL A 28 12.49 -0.29 -10.67
CA VAL A 28 13.54 0.34 -11.48
C VAL A 28 14.88 -0.24 -11.09
N LEU A 29 15.43 -1.14 -11.91
CA LEU A 29 16.81 -1.59 -11.79
C LEU A 29 17.75 -0.49 -12.31
N LYS A 30 18.58 0.09 -11.44
CA LYS A 30 19.74 0.90 -11.84
C LYS A 30 21.02 0.04 -11.81
N PRO A 31 21.87 0.07 -12.85
CA PRO A 31 23.11 -0.70 -12.86
C PRO A 31 24.15 -0.10 -11.90
N LYS A 32 24.90 -0.97 -11.21
CA LYS A 32 26.01 -0.59 -10.31
C LYS A 32 27.20 -0.08 -11.11
N THR A 33 27.67 1.11 -10.80
CA THR A 33 28.97 1.64 -11.24
C THR A 33 30.05 1.13 -10.30
N ASN A 34 31.09 0.48 -10.84
CA ASN A 34 32.26 0.01 -10.08
C ASN A 34 33.21 1.17 -9.81
N ILE A 35 33.58 1.39 -8.54
CA ILE A 35 34.72 2.24 -8.16
C ILE A 35 35.72 1.34 -7.43
N ALA A 36 36.99 1.43 -7.85
CA ALA A 36 38.12 0.63 -7.37
C ALA A 36 38.55 0.99 -5.93
N PRO A 37 39.27 0.09 -5.21
CA PRO A 37 39.51 0.23 -3.77
C PRO A 37 40.80 0.99 -3.43
N GLN A 38 40.77 1.73 -2.32
CA GLN A 38 41.96 2.28 -1.64
C GLN A 38 42.00 1.82 -0.17
N PRO A 39 43.21 1.67 0.42
CA PRO A 39 43.49 0.70 1.48
C PRO A 39 43.23 1.19 2.91
N SER A 40 42.99 0.22 3.80
CA SER A 40 42.77 0.35 5.24
C SER A 40 44.06 0.59 6.05
N PRO A 41 43.92 1.09 7.30
CA PRO A 41 44.76 0.63 8.40
C PRO A 41 43.94 0.05 9.59
N THR A 42 44.25 -1.23 9.88
CA THR A 42 44.48 -1.90 11.18
C THR A 42 43.43 -1.92 12.32
N ALA A 43 42.77 -3.08 12.41
CA ALA A 43 42.49 -3.98 13.55
C ALA A 43 42.56 -3.51 15.02
N ASP A 44 41.47 -3.77 15.78
CA ASP A 44 41.46 -4.74 16.91
C ASP A 44 39.99 -5.16 17.24
N THR A 45 39.59 -6.38 16.84
CA THR A 45 39.28 -7.58 17.67
C THR A 45 37.98 -7.53 18.50
N ASN A 46 36.89 -8.06 17.92
CA ASN A 46 36.19 -9.28 18.39
C ASN A 46 34.86 -9.48 17.62
N ASN A 47 34.76 -10.60 16.88
CA ASN A 47 33.57 -11.12 16.20
C ASN A 47 33.62 -12.67 16.38
N PRO A 48 32.49 -13.37 16.49
CA PRO A 48 31.83 -13.96 15.30
C PRO A 48 30.29 -13.85 15.41
N SER A 49 29.45 -13.74 14.37
CA SER A 49 29.53 -14.03 12.94
C SER A 49 28.27 -13.42 12.27
N SER A 50 28.39 -12.60 11.22
CA SER A 50 28.10 -12.93 9.79
C SER A 50 26.60 -13.21 9.48
N ASN A 51 25.89 -12.66 8.49
CA ASN A 51 26.26 -12.10 7.18
C ASN A 51 25.02 -11.50 6.45
N LYS A 52 25.21 -10.36 5.76
CA LYS A 52 24.56 -9.94 4.48
C LYS A 52 23.07 -9.47 4.43
N PRO A 53 22.63 -8.73 3.38
CA PRO A 53 22.01 -7.42 3.52
C PRO A 53 20.51 -7.40 3.25
N LEU A 54 19.83 -6.51 3.96
CA LEU A 54 18.40 -6.21 3.82
C LEU A 54 18.06 -5.58 2.46
N PRO A 55 17.05 -6.08 1.73
CA PRO A 55 16.44 -5.33 0.64
C PRO A 55 15.41 -4.31 1.15
N ALA A 56 15.34 -3.19 0.43
CA ALA A 56 14.59 -1.97 0.79
C ALA A 56 13.25 -1.86 0.05
N GLY A 57 12.28 -1.18 0.70
CA GLY A 57 11.10 -0.53 0.08
C GLY A 57 9.84 -0.67 0.95
N GLY A 58 9.17 0.38 1.44
CA GLY A 58 9.39 1.82 1.33
C GLY A 58 8.52 2.65 2.28
N SER A 59 9.01 3.87 2.56
CA SER A 59 8.33 5.10 3.02
C SER A 59 7.46 5.09 4.30
N ALA A 60 8.10 5.29 5.46
CA ALA A 60 7.96 6.51 6.28
C ALA A 60 8.94 6.49 7.48
N GLY A 61 9.78 7.53 7.61
CA GLY A 61 10.47 7.91 8.85
C GLY A 61 11.31 6.84 9.55
N ARG A 62 12.36 6.33 8.90
CA ARG A 62 13.31 5.37 9.53
C ARG A 62 14.29 6.13 10.43
N GLY A 63 13.87 6.43 11.66
CA GLY A 63 14.80 6.75 12.75
C GLY A 63 15.64 5.51 13.09
N ASP A 64 16.76 5.72 13.77
CA ASP A 64 17.93 4.83 13.86
C ASP A 64 17.68 3.41 14.46
N GLU A 65 16.44 3.08 14.80
CA GLU A 65 15.95 1.78 15.30
C GLU A 65 14.97 1.06 14.34
N GLY A 66 14.77 1.56 13.12
CA GLY A 66 14.00 0.85 12.09
C GLY A 66 12.46 0.87 12.24
N GLY A 67 11.92 1.50 13.29
CA GLY A 67 10.48 1.65 13.52
C GLY A 67 9.83 2.90 12.89
N ILE A 68 8.51 2.90 12.83
CA ILE A 68 7.68 4.03 12.37
C ILE A 68 7.34 4.88 13.59
N ARG A 69 7.77 6.15 13.62
CA ARG A 69 7.50 7.07 14.73
C ARG A 69 6.27 7.94 14.49
N SER A 70 5.57 8.29 15.56
CA SER A 70 4.51 9.29 15.51
C SER A 70 5.06 10.69 15.22
N ALA A 71 4.21 11.61 14.77
CA ALA A 71 4.61 12.97 14.41
C ALA A 71 5.16 13.76 15.62
N ASP A 72 4.65 13.49 16.82
CA ASP A 72 5.19 14.07 18.07
C ASP A 72 6.46 13.37 18.59
N GLY A 73 6.91 12.29 17.93
CA GLY A 73 8.08 11.50 18.26
C GLY A 73 7.96 10.65 19.53
N LYS A 74 6.80 10.66 20.20
CA LYS A 74 6.59 9.99 21.50
C LYS A 74 6.19 8.53 21.36
N LYS A 75 5.69 8.13 20.19
CA LYS A 75 5.22 6.78 19.92
C LYS A 75 6.00 6.14 18.79
N ILE A 76 6.09 4.82 18.83
CA ILE A 76 6.77 4.02 17.82
C ILE A 76 6.05 2.70 17.56
N ILE A 77 5.98 2.33 16.28
CA ILE A 77 5.59 1.01 15.81
C ILE A 77 6.84 0.28 15.37
N LEU A 78 7.08 -0.89 15.94
CA LEU A 78 8.11 -1.82 15.51
C LEU A 78 7.43 -3.05 14.90
N ILE A 79 7.98 -3.53 13.79
CA ILE A 79 7.51 -4.73 13.11
C ILE A 79 8.72 -5.66 12.98
N GLU A 80 8.60 -6.83 13.59
CA GLU A 80 9.62 -7.85 13.60
C GLU A 80 9.11 -9.11 12.91
N THR A 81 10.02 -9.94 12.42
CA THR A 81 9.69 -11.22 11.79
C THR A 81 10.47 -12.33 12.43
N SER A 82 9.81 -13.47 12.67
CA SER A 82 10.46 -14.72 13.03
C SER A 82 10.03 -15.82 12.08
N GLU A 83 10.88 -16.82 11.87
CA GLU A 83 10.45 -18.05 11.20
C GLU A 83 9.43 -18.75 12.09
N GLY A 84 8.24 -18.98 11.56
CA GLY A 84 7.17 -19.64 12.27
C GLY A 84 7.44 -21.13 12.43
N GLU A 85 6.81 -21.74 13.43
CA GLU A 85 6.78 -23.20 13.58
C GLU A 85 5.99 -23.82 12.41
N GLY A 86 6.68 -24.22 11.33
CA GLY A 86 6.07 -24.70 10.10
C GLY A 86 7.10 -25.07 9.02
N ALA A 87 6.63 -25.29 7.78
CA ALA A 87 7.50 -25.52 6.63
C ALA A 87 8.43 -24.31 6.40
N GLU A 88 9.68 -24.57 5.96
CA GLU A 88 10.68 -23.53 5.66
C GLU A 88 10.08 -22.36 4.87
N GLY A 89 10.34 -21.13 5.34
CA GLY A 89 9.91 -19.90 4.68
C GLY A 89 8.54 -19.34 5.10
N GLN A 90 7.86 -19.92 6.10
CA GLN A 90 6.71 -19.25 6.72
C GLN A 90 7.16 -18.28 7.81
N TYR A 91 7.03 -16.99 7.55
CA TYR A 91 7.31 -15.94 8.54
C TYR A 91 6.07 -15.59 9.34
N ILE A 92 6.27 -15.33 10.63
CA ILE A 92 5.29 -14.69 11.51
C ILE A 92 5.81 -13.29 11.82
N TYR A 93 4.93 -12.30 11.65
CA TYR A 93 5.18 -10.90 11.92
C TYR A 93 4.64 -10.55 13.30
N TYR A 94 5.49 -9.94 14.11
CA TYR A 94 5.16 -9.39 15.42
C TYR A 94 5.14 -7.88 15.30
N ILE A 95 4.23 -7.24 16.05
CA ILE A 95 4.14 -5.79 16.09
C ILE A 95 4.15 -5.33 17.53
N THR A 96 4.94 -4.31 17.81
CA THR A 96 5.04 -3.69 19.12
C THR A 96 4.70 -2.22 18.98
N ILE A 97 3.78 -1.74 19.82
CA ILE A 97 3.34 -0.33 19.86
C ILE A 97 3.79 0.23 21.21
N ASP A 98 4.70 1.19 21.21
CA ASP A 98 5.24 1.82 22.42
C ASP A 98 5.79 0.79 23.43
N GLY A 99 6.53 -0.20 22.92
CA GLY A 99 7.10 -1.29 23.72
C GLY A 99 6.09 -2.33 24.21
N LYS A 100 4.81 -2.21 23.82
CA LYS A 100 3.77 -3.20 24.16
C LYS A 100 3.50 -4.11 22.98
N ASP A 101 3.60 -5.41 23.22
CA ASP A 101 3.38 -6.41 22.19
C ASP A 101 1.91 -6.46 21.76
N GLY A 102 1.72 -6.44 20.46
CA GLY A 102 0.46 -6.69 19.79
C GLY A 102 0.29 -8.15 19.40
N LYS A 103 -0.78 -8.42 18.66
CA LYS A 103 -1.03 -9.74 18.09
C LYS A 103 -0.07 -10.02 16.93
N ALA A 104 0.36 -11.28 16.81
CA ALA A 104 1.17 -11.75 15.69
C ALA A 104 0.31 -12.14 14.48
N TYR A 105 0.82 -11.93 13.28
CA TYR A 105 0.13 -12.18 12.02
C TYR A 105 1.03 -12.86 11.00
N LYS A 106 0.45 -13.48 9.96
CA LYS A 106 1.22 -14.04 8.84
C LYS A 106 1.71 -12.98 7.86
N LEU A 107 1.13 -11.78 7.94
CA LEU A 107 1.46 -10.62 7.15
C LEU A 107 1.19 -9.37 7.97
N ILE A 108 2.12 -8.41 7.94
CA ILE A 108 1.87 -7.01 8.31
C ILE A 108 2.32 -6.14 7.14
N GLY A 109 1.48 -5.20 6.72
CA GLY A 109 1.73 -4.26 5.63
C GLY A 109 1.93 -2.83 6.11
N ASP A 110 1.50 -1.85 5.30
CA ASP A 110 1.55 -0.43 5.63
C ASP A 110 1.03 -0.17 7.05
N ALA A 111 1.85 0.51 7.87
CA ALA A 111 1.53 0.95 9.21
C ALA A 111 1.78 2.47 9.33
N LEU A 112 0.97 3.16 10.13
CA LEU A 112 1.04 4.61 10.29
C LEU A 112 0.40 5.09 11.58
N PHE A 113 0.82 6.27 12.03
CA PHE A 113 0.09 7.08 13.00
C PHE A 113 -0.80 8.11 12.30
N SER A 114 -1.86 8.55 12.96
CA SER A 114 -2.56 9.78 12.57
C SER A 114 -1.64 11.01 12.74
N PRO A 115 -1.87 12.09 11.97
CA PRO A 115 -1.09 13.32 12.10
C PRO A 115 -1.04 13.89 13.52
N ASP A 116 -2.12 13.77 14.29
CA ASP A 116 -2.19 14.20 15.69
C ASP A 116 -1.53 13.23 16.69
N SER A 117 -0.93 12.14 16.21
CA SER A 117 -0.23 11.09 16.99
C SER A 117 -1.13 10.32 17.98
N LYS A 118 -2.46 10.51 17.91
CA LYS A 118 -3.39 9.86 18.85
C LYS A 118 -3.85 8.49 18.40
N GLN A 119 -3.92 8.27 17.09
CA GLN A 119 -4.40 7.03 16.49
C GLN A 119 -3.28 6.35 15.71
N TYR A 120 -3.43 5.04 15.48
CA TYR A 120 -2.56 4.27 14.60
C TYR A 120 -3.38 3.23 13.84
N ALA A 121 -2.88 2.88 12.66
CA ALA A 121 -3.45 1.82 11.85
C ALA A 121 -2.35 1.00 11.19
N TYR A 122 -2.64 -0.27 10.90
CA TYR A 122 -1.80 -1.10 10.06
C TYR A 122 -2.61 -2.16 9.31
N ALA A 123 -2.14 -2.54 8.12
CA ALA A 123 -2.67 -3.70 7.41
C ALA A 123 -2.10 -4.99 8.00
N ALA A 124 -2.94 -6.02 8.16
CA ALA A 124 -2.54 -7.32 8.65
C ALA A 124 -3.25 -8.44 7.88
N GLY A 125 -2.75 -9.68 8.00
CA GLY A 125 -3.36 -10.84 7.36
C GLY A 125 -3.09 -12.16 8.06
N ASN A 126 -4.03 -13.10 7.90
CA ASN A 126 -3.95 -14.45 8.47
C ASN A 126 -3.59 -15.53 7.43
N GLY A 127 -3.17 -15.11 6.23
CA GLY A 127 -2.75 -15.97 5.12
C GLY A 127 -3.80 -16.13 4.01
N THR A 128 -5.10 -15.93 4.30
CA THR A 128 -6.16 -16.01 3.27
C THR A 128 -6.96 -14.73 3.13
N LYS A 129 -7.05 -13.95 4.20
CA LYS A 129 -7.72 -12.65 4.22
C LYS A 129 -6.81 -11.60 4.84
N GLN A 130 -7.03 -10.36 4.43
CA GLN A 130 -6.37 -9.18 4.98
C GLN A 130 -7.40 -8.24 5.60
N PHE A 131 -6.96 -7.41 6.53
CA PHE A 131 -7.80 -6.44 7.24
C PHE A 131 -6.93 -5.29 7.76
N ILE A 132 -7.59 -4.20 8.14
CA ILE A 132 -6.95 -3.13 8.89
C ILE A 132 -7.11 -3.41 10.38
N VAL A 133 -6.05 -3.20 11.14
CA VAL A 133 -6.11 -3.00 12.59
C VAL A 133 -6.06 -1.51 12.85
N LEU A 134 -7.11 -0.95 13.44
CA LEU A 134 -7.22 0.46 13.81
C LEU A 134 -7.28 0.57 15.33
N ASN A 135 -6.28 1.21 15.95
CA ASN A 135 -6.15 1.35 17.40
C ASN A 135 -6.29 0.01 18.16
N GLY A 136 -5.71 -1.06 17.61
CA GLY A 136 -5.73 -2.41 18.20
C GLY A 136 -6.99 -3.23 17.88
N LYS A 137 -7.97 -2.64 17.20
CA LYS A 137 -9.19 -3.34 16.76
C LYS A 137 -9.06 -3.80 15.32
N GLU A 138 -9.19 -5.11 15.08
CA GLU A 138 -9.34 -5.67 13.74
C GLU A 138 -10.69 -5.24 13.12
N LEU A 139 -10.63 -4.67 11.92
CA LEU A 139 -11.82 -4.29 11.14
C LEU A 139 -12.28 -5.47 10.26
N LYS A 140 -13.21 -5.20 9.33
CA LYS A 140 -13.73 -6.21 8.41
C LYS A 140 -12.61 -6.84 7.57
N TYR A 141 -12.78 -8.12 7.27
CA TYR A 141 -11.84 -8.96 6.53
C TYR A 141 -12.17 -8.97 5.04
N TYR A 142 -11.14 -8.84 4.20
CA TYR A 142 -11.22 -8.74 2.75
C TYR A 142 -10.23 -9.68 2.07
N ASP A 143 -10.38 -9.89 0.76
CA ASP A 143 -9.36 -10.63 0.01
C ASP A 143 -8.02 -9.88 0.09
N TYR A 144 -8.05 -8.57 -0.13
CA TYR A 144 -6.90 -7.69 0.09
C TYR A 144 -7.32 -6.33 0.65
N VAL A 145 -6.40 -5.69 1.37
CA VAL A 145 -6.52 -4.28 1.79
C VAL A 145 -5.29 -3.51 1.36
N TYR A 146 -5.47 -2.25 1.03
CA TYR A 146 -4.42 -1.37 0.53
C TYR A 146 -4.58 0.02 1.11
N THR A 147 -3.46 0.74 1.18
CA THR A 147 -3.48 2.20 1.24
C THR A 147 -4.23 2.78 2.45
N PRO A 148 -3.95 2.35 3.70
CA PRO A 148 -4.53 3.02 4.86
C PRO A 148 -3.99 4.45 4.98
N ALA A 149 -4.87 5.41 5.27
CA ALA A 149 -4.51 6.81 5.46
C ALA A 149 -5.48 7.53 6.40
N PHE A 150 -4.94 8.47 7.18
CA PHE A 150 -5.74 9.44 7.92
C PHE A 150 -5.85 10.74 7.14
N SER A 151 -6.96 11.46 7.28
CA SER A 151 -7.04 12.84 6.82
C SER A 151 -6.03 13.72 7.56
N PRO A 152 -5.57 14.84 6.98
CA PRO A 152 -4.61 15.73 7.63
C PRO A 152 -5.04 16.22 9.03
N ASN A 153 -6.33 16.46 9.25
CA ASN A 153 -6.89 16.82 10.55
C ASN A 153 -7.15 15.62 11.48
N SER A 154 -6.70 14.41 11.13
CA SER A 154 -6.84 13.16 11.88
C SER A 154 -8.27 12.67 12.15
N SER A 155 -9.29 13.29 11.54
CA SER A 155 -10.71 12.99 11.83
C SER A 155 -11.32 11.90 10.96
N ARG A 156 -10.74 11.63 9.78
CA ARG A 156 -11.21 10.62 8.83
C ARG A 156 -10.15 9.54 8.66
N PHE A 157 -10.57 8.32 8.42
CA PHE A 157 -9.70 7.21 8.06
C PHE A 157 -10.20 6.51 6.80
N VAL A 158 -9.29 6.22 5.87
CA VAL A 158 -9.60 5.60 4.58
C VAL A 158 -8.66 4.45 4.30
N TYR A 159 -9.15 3.45 3.56
CA TYR A 159 -8.34 2.43 2.91
C TYR A 159 -9.06 1.91 1.67
N VAL A 160 -8.35 1.25 0.77
CA VAL A 160 -8.94 0.49 -0.34
C VAL A 160 -9.04 -0.96 0.08
N ALA A 161 -10.15 -1.61 -0.23
CA ALA A 161 -10.31 -3.05 -0.07
C ALA A 161 -10.62 -3.69 -1.43
N SER A 162 -10.35 -4.98 -1.54
CA SER A 162 -10.83 -5.79 -2.66
C SER A 162 -11.57 -7.05 -2.22
N VAL A 163 -12.49 -7.46 -3.08
CA VAL A 163 -13.24 -8.72 -2.98
C VAL A 163 -13.20 -9.46 -4.30
N GLY A 164 -13.23 -10.79 -4.21
CA GLY A 164 -13.00 -11.67 -5.36
C GLY A 164 -11.52 -11.82 -5.63
N VAL A 165 -11.08 -13.03 -6.01
CA VAL A 165 -9.65 -13.36 -6.14
C VAL A 165 -9.12 -13.33 -7.58
N ALA A 166 -10.01 -13.13 -8.57
CA ALA A 166 -9.64 -13.05 -9.99
C ALA A 166 -10.72 -12.36 -10.83
N SER A 167 -10.32 -11.82 -11.99
CA SER A 167 -11.25 -11.33 -13.01
C SER A 167 -12.22 -12.42 -13.47
N PRO A 168 -13.50 -12.08 -13.78
CA PRO A 168 -14.09 -10.74 -13.73
C PRO A 168 -14.67 -10.37 -12.35
N ASN A 169 -14.57 -11.25 -11.37
CA ASN A 169 -15.19 -11.10 -10.05
C ASN A 169 -14.39 -10.21 -9.10
N TRP A 170 -13.12 -9.92 -9.42
CA TRP A 170 -12.31 -8.95 -8.71
C TRP A 170 -12.94 -7.57 -8.74
N LYS A 171 -13.16 -7.00 -7.55
CA LYS A 171 -13.66 -5.65 -7.35
C LYS A 171 -12.84 -4.93 -6.28
N GLN A 172 -12.66 -3.63 -6.46
CA GLN A 172 -12.06 -2.73 -5.48
C GLN A 172 -13.03 -1.64 -5.06
N PHE A 173 -12.92 -1.15 -3.83
CA PHE A 173 -13.71 -0.05 -3.32
C PHE A 173 -12.97 0.67 -2.20
N VAL A 174 -13.31 1.94 -2.01
CA VAL A 174 -12.82 2.73 -0.89
C VAL A 174 -13.70 2.46 0.33
N VAL A 175 -13.08 2.24 1.48
CA VAL A 175 -13.75 2.20 2.78
C VAL A 175 -13.40 3.46 3.54
N ILE A 176 -14.40 4.22 3.95
CA ILE A 176 -14.22 5.49 4.68
C ILE A 176 -14.90 5.37 6.03
N ASP A 177 -14.14 5.51 7.11
CA ASP A 177 -14.62 5.37 8.50
C ASP A 177 -15.42 4.09 8.75
N GLY A 178 -15.01 3.00 8.09
CA GLY A 178 -15.66 1.68 8.19
C GLY A 178 -16.87 1.49 7.28
N VAL A 179 -17.27 2.50 6.49
CA VAL A 179 -18.36 2.40 5.51
C VAL A 179 -17.78 2.06 4.13
N GLU A 180 -18.25 0.95 3.56
CA GLU A 180 -17.86 0.49 2.23
C GLU A 180 -18.52 1.35 1.14
N GLY A 181 -17.72 1.86 0.21
CA GLY A 181 -18.20 2.57 -0.97
C GLY A 181 -18.65 1.63 -2.10
N LYS A 182 -18.96 2.24 -3.26
CA LYS A 182 -19.31 1.50 -4.48
C LYS A 182 -18.12 0.66 -4.97
N GLN A 183 -18.43 -0.51 -5.53
CA GLN A 183 -17.47 -1.46 -6.08
C GLN A 183 -17.13 -1.16 -7.54
N TYR A 184 -15.84 -1.15 -7.85
CA TYR A 184 -15.25 -0.82 -9.16
C TYR A 184 -14.33 -1.94 -9.65
N GLN A 185 -13.92 -1.89 -10.92
CA GLN A 185 -12.89 -2.80 -11.44
C GLN A 185 -11.50 -2.47 -10.87
N LYS A 186 -11.19 -1.17 -10.73
CA LYS A 186 -9.98 -0.66 -10.06
C LYS A 186 -10.25 0.66 -9.35
N VAL A 187 -9.47 0.94 -8.31
CA VAL A 187 -9.45 2.19 -7.53
C VAL A 187 -7.99 2.62 -7.31
N GLU A 188 -7.68 3.91 -7.50
CA GLU A 188 -6.37 4.48 -7.21
C GLU A 188 -6.48 5.76 -6.36
N LEU A 189 -5.83 5.74 -5.18
CA LEU A 189 -5.75 6.85 -4.22
C LEU A 189 -4.38 7.57 -4.23
N ALA A 190 -3.41 7.08 -5.02
CA ALA A 190 -2.02 7.54 -4.96
C ALA A 190 -1.79 8.72 -5.92
N PHE A 191 -1.52 9.88 -5.34
CA PHE A 191 -1.11 11.08 -6.06
C PHE A 191 0.25 11.53 -5.53
N ALA A 192 1.13 11.99 -6.42
CA ALA A 192 2.49 12.41 -6.06
C ALA A 192 2.51 13.52 -4.98
N ASP A 193 1.42 14.29 -4.87
CA ASP A 193 1.40 15.57 -4.14
C ASP A 193 0.32 15.65 -3.04
N SER A 194 -0.41 14.57 -2.74
CA SER A 194 -1.47 14.59 -1.71
C SER A 194 -1.45 13.36 -0.80
N VAL A 195 -2.02 13.51 0.40
CA VAL A 195 -2.07 12.48 1.44
C VAL A 195 -3.07 11.40 1.02
N ARG A 196 -2.64 10.54 0.08
CA ARG A 196 -3.38 9.38 -0.43
C ARG A 196 -4.87 9.71 -0.73
N GLY A 197 -5.10 10.81 -1.45
CA GLY A 197 -6.42 11.26 -1.91
C GLY A 197 -7.13 12.29 -1.04
N PHE A 198 -6.67 12.56 0.19
CA PHE A 198 -7.23 13.67 0.96
C PHE A 198 -6.64 15.02 0.53
N SER A 199 -7.53 16.01 0.39
CA SER A 199 -7.17 17.43 0.34
C SER A 199 -6.48 17.87 1.64
N LEU A 200 -5.55 18.83 1.57
CA LEU A 200 -4.80 19.31 2.74
C LEU A 200 -5.71 19.97 3.80
N ASN A 201 -6.81 20.60 3.35
CA ASN A 201 -7.83 21.16 4.24
C ASN A 201 -8.73 20.08 4.88
N SER A 202 -8.50 18.79 4.58
CA SER A 202 -9.24 17.62 5.07
C SER A 202 -10.72 17.55 4.71
N LYS A 203 -11.20 18.38 3.79
CA LYS A 203 -12.63 18.41 3.42
C LYS A 203 -12.98 17.36 2.36
N HIS A 204 -12.10 17.23 1.37
CA HIS A 204 -12.36 16.41 0.19
C HIS A 204 -11.50 15.16 0.18
N LEU A 205 -12.10 14.06 -0.25
CA LEU A 205 -11.43 12.84 -0.66
C LEU A 205 -11.65 12.63 -2.16
N VAL A 206 -10.56 12.53 -2.90
CA VAL A 206 -10.57 12.38 -4.36
C VAL A 206 -9.80 11.13 -4.74
N TYR A 207 -10.33 10.36 -5.68
CA TYR A 207 -9.67 9.17 -6.23
C TYR A 207 -10.05 8.95 -7.68
N SER A 208 -9.29 8.12 -8.40
CA SER A 208 -9.73 7.61 -9.70
C SER A 208 -10.28 6.19 -9.54
N ALA A 209 -11.28 5.86 -10.35
CA ALA A 209 -11.87 4.53 -10.40
C ALA A 209 -12.10 4.11 -11.86
N SER A 210 -12.28 2.81 -12.08
CA SER A 210 -12.62 2.27 -13.39
C SER A 210 -13.81 1.33 -13.39
N GLU A 211 -14.62 1.43 -14.44
CA GLU A 211 -15.77 0.58 -14.72
C GLU A 211 -15.96 0.48 -16.23
N ASN A 212 -16.25 -0.73 -16.74
CA ASN A 212 -16.45 -1.00 -18.16
C ASN A 212 -15.30 -0.48 -19.04
N ASN A 213 -14.06 -0.66 -18.59
CA ASN A 213 -12.84 -0.20 -19.25
C ASN A 213 -12.74 1.32 -19.44
N LYS A 214 -13.52 2.10 -18.70
CA LYS A 214 -13.40 3.57 -18.64
C LYS A 214 -12.94 3.99 -17.25
N TRP A 215 -12.15 5.06 -17.20
CA TRP A 215 -11.68 5.72 -15.98
C TRP A 215 -12.45 7.01 -15.72
N PHE A 216 -12.64 7.34 -14.45
CA PHE A 216 -13.27 8.58 -14.02
C PHE A 216 -12.73 8.98 -12.65
N VAL A 217 -12.88 10.26 -12.33
CA VAL A 217 -12.57 10.80 -11.00
C VAL A 217 -13.80 10.67 -10.11
N VAL A 218 -13.60 10.31 -8.86
CA VAL A 218 -14.61 10.34 -7.81
C VAL A 218 -14.22 11.40 -6.80
N ILE A 219 -15.10 12.36 -6.57
CA ILE A 219 -14.93 13.46 -5.61
C ILE A 219 -16.01 13.30 -4.55
N ASP A 220 -15.61 13.05 -3.31
CA ASP A 220 -16.53 12.90 -2.17
C ASP A 220 -17.68 11.89 -2.43
N GLY A 221 -17.33 10.80 -3.11
CA GLY A 221 -18.27 9.73 -3.46
C GLY A 221 -19.12 9.99 -4.70
N LYS A 222 -18.98 11.15 -5.36
CA LYS A 222 -19.67 11.47 -6.62
C LYS A 222 -18.78 11.13 -7.81
N GLU A 223 -19.29 10.32 -8.73
CA GLU A 223 -18.61 9.96 -9.97
C GLU A 223 -18.67 11.09 -11.00
N GLY A 224 -17.52 11.43 -11.58
CA GLY A 224 -17.43 12.36 -12.71
C GLY A 224 -17.63 11.68 -14.08
N ASN A 225 -17.22 12.40 -15.12
CA ASN A 225 -17.29 11.93 -16.50
C ASN A 225 -16.34 10.75 -16.76
N LYS A 226 -16.70 9.89 -17.71
CA LYS A 226 -15.98 8.66 -18.06
C LYS A 226 -15.08 8.87 -19.28
N TYR A 227 -13.83 8.45 -19.16
CA TYR A 227 -12.75 8.64 -20.12
C TYR A 227 -12.04 7.31 -20.43
N ASP A 228 -11.27 7.23 -21.51
CA ASP A 228 -10.40 6.07 -21.77
C ASP A 228 -9.26 5.98 -20.75
N ARG A 229 -8.79 7.13 -20.25
CA ARG A 229 -7.77 7.23 -19.21
C ARG A 229 -7.94 8.53 -18.42
N VAL A 230 -7.63 8.45 -17.12
CA VAL A 230 -7.41 9.60 -16.24
C VAL A 230 -5.97 9.52 -15.72
N SER A 231 -5.24 10.63 -15.72
CA SER A 231 -3.88 10.73 -15.19
C SER A 231 -3.60 12.08 -14.57
N MET A 232 -2.46 12.23 -13.88
CA MET A 232 -2.02 13.48 -13.25
C MET A 232 -3.08 14.14 -12.37
N LEU A 233 -3.90 13.31 -11.71
CA LEU A 233 -4.93 13.77 -10.79
C LEU A 233 -4.26 14.41 -9.57
N THR A 234 -4.61 15.66 -9.29
CA THR A 234 -4.07 16.46 -8.20
C THR A 234 -5.16 17.32 -7.57
N ILE A 235 -4.99 17.66 -6.30
CA ILE A 235 -5.85 18.58 -5.56
C ILE A 235 -5.00 19.80 -5.22
N SER A 236 -5.51 21.00 -5.48
CA SER A 236 -4.82 22.24 -5.11
C SER A 236 -4.53 22.29 -3.61
N ALA A 237 -3.44 22.95 -3.22
CA ALA A 237 -3.01 23.01 -1.81
C ALA A 237 -4.05 23.65 -0.88
N ASP A 238 -4.85 24.60 -1.38
CA ASP A 238 -5.97 25.20 -0.66
C ASP A 238 -7.21 24.28 -0.59
N GLY A 239 -7.17 23.16 -1.31
CA GLY A 239 -8.22 22.14 -1.41
C GLY A 239 -9.48 22.62 -2.11
N LYS A 240 -9.37 23.61 -3.01
CA LYS A 240 -10.51 24.19 -3.74
C LYS A 240 -10.66 23.71 -5.17
N LYS A 241 -9.66 23.01 -5.72
CA LYS A 241 -9.67 22.55 -7.11
C LYS A 241 -9.11 21.16 -7.23
N VAL A 242 -9.70 20.38 -8.12
CA VAL A 242 -9.14 19.12 -8.61
C VAL A 242 -8.75 19.33 -10.06
N THR A 243 -7.53 18.94 -10.41
CA THR A 243 -7.06 18.97 -11.80
C THR A 243 -6.63 17.57 -12.22
N TYR A 244 -6.95 17.18 -13.44
CA TYR A 244 -6.50 15.91 -14.02
C TYR A 244 -6.40 16.00 -15.54
N GLU A 245 -5.60 15.11 -16.12
CA GLU A 245 -5.61 14.85 -17.54
C GLU A 245 -6.61 13.75 -17.87
N ALA A 246 -7.49 14.01 -18.82
CA ALA A 246 -8.47 13.07 -19.33
C ALA A 246 -8.16 12.75 -20.80
N GLN A 247 -8.32 11.49 -21.19
CA GLN A 247 -8.12 11.04 -22.56
C GLN A 247 -9.39 10.40 -23.12
N THR A 248 -9.78 10.80 -24.33
CA THR A 248 -10.84 10.15 -25.12
C THR A 248 -10.33 9.93 -26.55
N GLY A 249 -10.21 8.66 -26.95
CA GLY A 249 -9.53 8.27 -28.18
C GLY A 249 -8.07 8.74 -28.19
N SER A 250 -7.68 9.47 -29.23
CA SER A 250 -6.35 10.10 -29.34
C SER A 250 -6.26 11.48 -28.70
N SER A 251 -7.39 12.09 -28.30
CA SER A 251 -7.43 13.43 -27.71
C SER A 251 -7.19 13.39 -26.21
N LYS A 252 -6.43 14.37 -25.71
CA LYS A 252 -6.22 14.63 -24.29
C LYS A 252 -6.61 16.05 -23.94
N GLU A 253 -7.18 16.23 -22.77
CA GLU A 253 -7.53 17.53 -22.21
C GLU A 253 -7.21 17.59 -20.72
N THR A 254 -6.87 18.78 -20.23
CA THR A 254 -6.75 19.05 -18.81
C THR A 254 -8.08 19.57 -18.29
N ILE A 255 -8.62 18.89 -17.29
CA ILE A 255 -9.88 19.24 -16.64
C ILE A 255 -9.55 19.82 -15.28
N THR A 256 -10.22 20.91 -14.93
CA THR A 256 -10.17 21.51 -13.60
C THR A 256 -11.59 21.66 -13.07
N GLU A 257 -11.88 21.00 -11.96
CA GLU A 257 -13.14 21.07 -11.25
C GLU A 257 -12.96 21.88 -9.96
N ASN A 258 -13.92 22.75 -9.64
CA ASN A 258 -13.93 23.47 -8.36
C ASN A 258 -14.59 22.61 -7.29
N LEU A 259 -14.10 22.73 -6.06
CA LEU A 259 -14.62 22.07 -4.86
C LEU A 259 -15.24 23.12 -3.94
N ASP A 260 -16.35 22.76 -3.30
CA ASP A 260 -17.11 23.61 -2.36
C ASP A 260 -16.65 23.43 -0.89
#